data_AF-A0A0F8DCW2-F1
#
_entry.id   AF-A0A0F8DCW2-F1
#
_cell.length_a   1.000
_cell.length_b   1.000
_cell.length_c   1.000
_cell.angle_alpha   90.00
_cell.angle_beta   90.00
_cell.angle_gamma   90.00
#
_symmetry.space_group_name_H-M   'P 1'
#
loop_
_entity.id
_entity.type
_entity.pdbx_description
1 polymer ?
#
loop_
_entity_poly.entity_id
_entity_poly.type
_entity_poly.pdbx_seq_one_letter_code
_entity_poly.pdbx_strand_id
1 'polypeptide(L)'
;MAGFLRSSWASPRFRGVVFSITVAIQVIGISQYTFDHIVAFGPAQGPSMVPTFTVAGEGLVINRLCRFGRNVQVGDLVAYDIPINKEIGVKRVIGLPGDYVLVGNPGSSQDMLQVPEGHCWLVGDNLKASRDCRDFGPLPLALVTGKVVYRYKFPFWDLKRIKNGLLSVK
;
A
#
# COMPACT_ATOMS: atom_id res chain seq x y z
N MET A 1 58.05 -9.13 39.11
CA MET A 1 57.35 -8.22 38.17
C MET A 1 56.13 -8.94 37.63
N ALA A 2 54.92 -8.62 38.09
CA ALA A 2 53.68 -9.11 37.50
C ALA A 2 52.69 -7.94 37.45
N GLY A 3 52.70 -7.23 36.33
CA GLY A 3 51.79 -6.13 36.06
C GLY A 3 50.39 -6.69 35.81
N PHE A 4 49.52 -6.50 36.79
CA PHE A 4 48.10 -6.86 36.71
C PHE A 4 47.38 -5.90 35.76
N LEU A 5 47.37 -6.24 34.47
CA LEU A 5 46.56 -5.57 33.45
C LEU A 5 45.07 -5.83 33.77
N ARG A 6 44.43 -4.96 34.55
CA ARG A 6 42.97 -4.96 34.69
C ARG A 6 42.37 -4.67 33.32
N SER A 7 41.82 -5.70 32.67
CA SER A 7 41.05 -5.54 31.45
C SER A 7 39.86 -4.62 31.73
N SER A 8 39.89 -3.40 31.23
CA SER A 8 38.82 -2.39 31.29
C SER A 8 37.47 -2.89 30.73
N TRP A 9 37.51 -3.99 29.99
CA TRP A 9 36.41 -4.76 29.42
C TRP A 9 35.41 -5.37 30.42
N ALA A 10 35.73 -5.42 31.72
CA ALA A 10 34.89 -6.06 32.74
C ALA A 10 34.06 -5.08 33.59
N SER A 11 34.07 -3.77 33.29
CA SER A 11 33.31 -2.81 34.10
C SER A 11 31.80 -2.96 33.87
N PRO A 12 30.95 -2.85 34.92
CA PRO A 12 29.49 -2.87 34.78
C PRO A 12 28.97 -1.82 33.79
N ARG A 13 29.66 -0.67 33.71
CA ARG A 13 29.38 0.40 32.76
C ARG A 13 29.62 -0.04 31.31
N PHE A 14 30.73 -0.74 31.03
CA PHE A 14 31.02 -1.26 29.70
C PHE A 14 29.98 -2.29 29.24
N ARG A 15 29.58 -3.22 30.12
CA ARG A 15 28.52 -4.20 29.83
C ARG A 15 27.17 -3.54 29.55
N GLY A 16 26.81 -2.51 30.32
CA GLY A 16 25.60 -1.72 30.09
C GLY A 16 25.61 -1.01 28.73
N VAL A 17 26.75 -0.42 28.34
CA VAL A 17 26.91 0.24 27.03
C VAL A 17 26.76 -0.76 25.88
N VAL A 18 27.43 -1.91 25.95
CA VAL A 18 27.34 -2.94 24.90
C VAL A 18 25.90 -3.46 24.77
N PHE A 19 25.22 -3.74 25.89
CA PHE A 19 23.81 -4.16 25.87
C PHE A 19 22.92 -3.11 25.20
N SER A 20 23.03 -1.84 25.60
CA SER A 20 22.24 -0.75 25.01
C SER A 20 22.48 -0.60 23.50
N ILE A 21 23.74 -0.74 23.04
CA ILE A 21 24.08 -0.69 21.61
C ILE A 21 23.42 -1.85 20.86
N THR A 22 23.50 -3.08 21.38
CA THR A 22 22.89 -4.25 20.72
C THR A 22 21.37 -4.11 20.59
N VAL A 23 20.70 -3.62 21.63
CA VAL A 23 19.25 -3.35 21.60
C VAL A 23 18.92 -2.28 20.58
N ALA A 24 19.70 -1.19 20.51
CA ALA A 24 19.47 -0.13 19.54
C ALA A 24 19.57 -0.63 18.09
N ILE A 25 20.58 -1.45 17.77
CA ILE A 25 20.73 -2.06 16.43
C ILE A 25 19.51 -2.93 16.09
N GLN A 26 19.05 -3.75 17.03
CA GLN A 26 17.87 -4.60 16.83
C GLN A 26 16.61 -3.77 16.58
N VAL A 27 16.38 -2.70 17.36
CA VAL A 27 15.22 -1.82 17.21
C VAL A 27 15.25 -1.11 15.85
N ILE A 28 16.41 -0.60 15.43
CA ILE A 28 16.57 0.04 14.11
C ILE A 28 16.31 -0.97 12.99
N GLY A 29 16.89 -2.18 13.08
CA GLY A 29 16.71 -3.23 12.08
C GLY A 29 15.25 -3.68 11.96
N ILE A 30 14.56 -3.89 13.09
CA ILE A 30 13.13 -4.22 13.12
C ILE A 30 12.31 -3.07 12.53
N SER A 31 12.61 -1.83 12.91
CA SER A 31 11.93 -0.64 12.40
C SER A 31 12.04 -0.56 10.87
N GLN A 32 13.26 -0.62 10.32
CA GLN A 32 13.48 -0.60 8.87
C GLN A 32 12.73 -1.74 8.18
N TYR A 33 12.84 -2.97 8.71
CA TYR A 33 12.11 -4.10 8.16
C TYR A 33 10.60 -3.87 8.13
N THR A 34 10.03 -3.26 9.18
CA THR A 34 8.58 -2.97 9.24
C THR A 34 8.15 -1.93 8.21
N PHE A 35 8.92 -0.86 7.99
CA PHE A 35 8.59 0.16 6.97
C PHE A 35 8.80 -0.36 5.53
N ASP A 36 9.76 -1.26 5.35
CA ASP A 36 10.05 -1.85 4.05
C ASP A 36 9.02 -2.93 3.65
N HIS A 37 8.55 -3.74 4.61
CA HIS A 37 7.76 -4.94 4.31
C HIS A 37 6.32 -4.93 4.80
N ILE A 38 5.97 -4.09 5.78
CA ILE A 38 4.65 -4.14 6.44
C ILE A 38 3.84 -2.89 6.12
N VAL A 39 4.39 -1.69 6.36
CA VAL A 39 3.66 -0.43 6.24
C VAL A 39 4.41 0.55 5.34
N ALA A 40 3.74 1.07 4.32
CA ALA A 40 4.22 2.19 3.52
C ALA A 40 3.41 3.45 3.79
N PHE A 41 4.06 4.60 3.61
CA PHE A 41 3.43 5.91 3.58
C PHE A 41 3.62 6.52 2.19
N GLY A 42 2.58 7.13 1.66
CA GLY A 42 2.64 7.79 0.34
C GLY A 42 1.68 8.96 0.26
N PRO A 43 1.99 10.01 -0.51
CA PRO A 43 1.07 11.11 -0.71
C PRO A 43 -0.09 10.67 -1.63
N ALA A 44 -1.32 11.09 -1.30
CA ALA A 44 -2.43 11.03 -2.25
C ALA A 44 -2.39 12.29 -3.12
N GLN A 45 -2.15 12.11 -4.42
CA GLN A 45 -2.14 13.21 -5.38
C GLN A 45 -2.99 12.86 -6.61
N GLY A 46 -3.71 13.87 -7.09
CA GLY A 46 -4.47 13.81 -8.32
C GLY A 46 -5.99 13.61 -8.13
N PRO A 47 -6.79 13.95 -9.15
CA PRO A 47 -8.25 14.02 -9.06
C PRO A 47 -8.95 12.66 -9.20
N SER A 48 -8.22 11.58 -9.50
CA SER A 48 -8.79 10.32 -9.97
C SER A 48 -9.59 9.54 -8.92
N MET A 49 -9.39 9.85 -7.65
CA MET A 49 -10.05 9.18 -6.52
C MET A 49 -10.98 10.12 -5.74
N VAL A 50 -11.32 11.28 -6.30
CA VAL A 50 -12.37 12.16 -5.73
C VAL A 50 -13.72 11.43 -5.83
N PRO A 51 -14.58 11.43 -4.79
CA PRO A 51 -14.49 12.19 -3.54
C PRO A 51 -13.79 11.47 -2.38
N THR A 52 -13.35 10.22 -2.57
CA THR A 52 -12.70 9.43 -1.50
C THR A 52 -11.43 10.09 -1.00
N PHE A 53 -10.58 10.55 -1.92
CA PHE A 53 -9.38 11.33 -1.62
C PHE A 53 -9.50 12.76 -2.14
N THR A 54 -8.88 13.71 -1.44
CA THR A 54 -8.70 15.06 -1.97
C THR A 54 -7.59 15.10 -3.02
N VAL A 55 -7.60 16.11 -3.89
CA VAL A 55 -6.63 16.24 -4.99
C VAL A 55 -5.18 16.34 -4.49
N ALA A 56 -4.98 16.94 -3.32
CA ALA A 56 -3.69 17.02 -2.63
C ALA A 56 -3.91 17.15 -1.11
N GLY A 57 -2.82 17.05 -0.34
CA GLY A 57 -2.81 17.32 1.11
C GLY A 57 -3.24 16.15 2.00
N GLU A 58 -3.53 14.99 1.41
CA GLU A 58 -3.78 13.74 2.13
C GLU A 58 -2.57 12.80 1.98
N GLY A 59 -2.25 12.08 3.05
CA GLY A 59 -1.32 10.97 3.03
C GLY A 59 -2.05 9.64 3.20
N LEU A 60 -1.47 8.58 2.67
CA LEU A 60 -2.00 7.24 2.65
C LEU A 60 -1.11 6.33 3.48
N VAL A 61 -1.75 5.41 4.20
CA VAL A 61 -1.10 4.29 4.87
C VAL A 61 -1.44 3.03 4.10
N ILE A 62 -0.40 2.37 3.58
CA ILE A 62 -0.50 1.20 2.71
C ILE A 62 0.01 -0.01 3.49
N ASN A 63 -0.81 -1.03 3.58
CA ASN A 63 -0.45 -2.33 4.13
C ASN A 63 0.19 -3.20 3.03
N ARG A 64 1.52 -3.34 3.09
CA ARG A 64 2.32 -4.17 2.16
C ARG A 64 2.19 -5.66 2.41
N LEU A 65 1.61 -6.11 3.54
CA LEU A 65 1.30 -7.53 3.72
C LEU A 65 0.28 -8.03 2.68
N CYS A 66 -0.53 -7.11 2.14
CA CYS A 66 -1.52 -7.36 1.09
C CYS A 66 -0.95 -7.25 -0.35
N ARG A 67 0.38 -7.17 -0.51
CA ARG A 67 1.02 -7.12 -1.84
C ARG A 67 0.74 -8.39 -2.65
N PHE A 68 0.87 -8.30 -3.96
CA PHE A 68 0.64 -9.40 -4.90
C PHE A 68 -0.78 -9.99 -4.82
N GLY A 69 -1.77 -9.15 -4.50
CA GLY A 69 -3.18 -9.56 -4.37
C GLY A 69 -3.54 -10.30 -3.09
N ARG A 70 -2.62 -10.43 -2.12
CA ARG A 70 -2.90 -11.14 -0.87
C ARG A 70 -3.97 -10.43 -0.06
N ASN A 71 -5.01 -11.16 0.34
CA ASN A 71 -6.13 -10.64 1.14
C ASN A 71 -6.78 -9.37 0.52
N VAL A 72 -6.75 -9.23 -0.81
CA VAL A 72 -7.45 -8.14 -1.52
C VAL A 72 -8.86 -8.60 -1.84
N GLN A 73 -9.85 -7.73 -1.61
CA GLN A 73 -11.26 -7.99 -1.85
C GLN A 73 -11.83 -6.91 -2.79
N VAL A 74 -12.94 -7.23 -3.45
CA VAL A 74 -13.69 -6.23 -4.23
C VAL A 74 -14.07 -5.07 -3.33
N GLY A 75 -13.85 -3.86 -3.82
CA GLY A 75 -14.09 -2.59 -3.16
C GLY A 75 -12.92 -2.05 -2.32
N ASP A 76 -11.86 -2.83 -2.12
CA ASP A 76 -10.64 -2.35 -1.50
C ASP A 76 -9.94 -1.30 -2.37
N LEU A 77 -9.19 -0.41 -1.73
CA LEU A 77 -8.25 0.50 -2.40
C LEU A 77 -6.86 -0.15 -2.40
N VAL A 78 -6.25 -0.23 -3.57
CA VAL A 78 -4.91 -0.81 -3.73
C VAL A 78 -3.94 0.20 -4.33
N ALA A 79 -2.72 0.16 -3.84
CA ALA A 79 -1.58 0.78 -4.48
C ALA A 79 -0.95 -0.22 -5.44
N TYR A 80 -0.55 0.22 -6.62
CA TYR A 80 0.07 -0.63 -7.64
C TYR A 80 1.13 0.13 -8.43
N ASP A 81 2.11 -0.61 -8.95
CA ASP A 81 3.11 -0.07 -9.85
C ASP A 81 2.53 0.08 -11.26
N ILE A 82 2.60 1.29 -11.80
CA ILE A 82 2.17 1.55 -13.17
C ILE A 82 3.23 0.94 -14.12
N PRO A 83 2.86 0.08 -15.08
CA PRO A 83 3.85 -0.62 -15.91
C PRO A 83 4.60 0.30 -16.88
N ILE A 84 3.95 1.40 -17.30
CA ILE A 84 4.48 2.34 -18.32
C ILE A 84 5.44 3.36 -17.69
N ASN A 85 5.10 3.84 -16.49
CA ASN A 85 5.87 4.84 -15.75
C ASN A 85 6.05 4.28 -14.34
N LYS A 86 7.26 4.26 -13.79
CA LYS A 86 7.59 3.64 -12.48
C LYS A 86 7.00 4.39 -11.27
N GLU A 87 5.84 5.00 -11.45
CA GLU A 87 5.04 5.68 -10.45
C GLU A 87 4.03 4.71 -9.82
N ILE A 88 3.59 5.06 -8.61
CA ILE A 88 2.60 4.28 -7.88
C ILE A 88 1.22 4.90 -8.10
N GLY A 89 0.30 4.11 -8.63
CA GLY A 89 -1.10 4.46 -8.75
C GLY A 89 -1.91 3.95 -7.57
N VAL A 90 -3.02 4.64 -7.25
CA VAL A 90 -4.03 4.15 -6.29
C VAL A 90 -5.38 4.13 -6.98
N LYS A 91 -6.06 2.98 -6.90
CA LYS A 91 -7.39 2.75 -7.50
C LYS A 91 -8.21 1.80 -6.63
N ARG A 92 -9.50 1.72 -6.92
CA ARG A 92 -10.42 0.77 -6.28
C ARG A 92 -10.50 -0.51 -7.08
N VAL A 93 -10.48 -1.64 -6.37
CA VAL A 93 -10.74 -2.96 -6.95
C VAL A 93 -12.23 -3.07 -7.23
N ILE A 94 -12.60 -3.25 -8.50
CA ILE A 94 -13.98 -3.47 -8.91
C ILE A 94 -14.23 -4.95 -9.21
N GLY A 95 -13.21 -5.67 -9.71
CA GLY A 95 -13.29 -7.09 -9.98
C GLY A 95 -11.98 -7.82 -9.67
N LEU A 96 -12.13 -9.07 -9.24
CA LEU A 96 -11.07 -10.04 -9.00
C LEU A 96 -11.18 -11.20 -9.99
N PRO A 97 -10.20 -12.14 -10.03
CA PRO A 97 -10.24 -13.26 -10.96
C PRO A 97 -11.59 -13.98 -10.98
N GLY A 98 -12.14 -14.16 -12.18
CA GLY A 98 -13.43 -14.80 -12.41
C GLY A 98 -14.65 -13.86 -12.37
N ASP A 99 -14.53 -12.64 -11.82
CA ASP A 99 -15.60 -11.66 -11.82
C ASP A 99 -15.84 -11.10 -13.22
N TYR A 100 -17.09 -10.77 -13.55
CA TYR A 100 -17.42 -10.05 -14.77
C TYR A 100 -17.50 -8.55 -14.51
N VAL A 101 -16.82 -7.77 -15.35
CA VAL A 101 -16.74 -6.31 -15.26
C VAL A 101 -17.14 -5.67 -16.58
N LEU A 102 -17.74 -4.48 -16.50
CA LEU A 102 -18.05 -3.68 -17.68
C LEU A 102 -16.76 -3.06 -18.24
N VAL A 103 -16.53 -3.25 -19.54
CA VAL A 103 -15.43 -2.60 -20.26
C VAL A 103 -15.89 -1.21 -20.69
N GLY A 104 -15.15 -0.17 -20.30
CA GLY A 104 -15.42 1.21 -20.70
C GLY A 104 -16.28 2.01 -19.71
N ASN A 105 -16.84 3.12 -20.19
CA ASN A 105 -17.64 4.02 -19.37
C ASN A 105 -19.09 3.52 -19.25
N PRO A 106 -19.73 3.73 -18.09
CA PRO A 106 -21.17 3.48 -17.95
C PRO A 106 -21.95 4.20 -19.05
N GLY A 107 -22.68 3.44 -19.86
CA GLY A 107 -23.52 3.95 -20.94
C GLY A 107 -22.85 4.07 -22.32
N SER A 108 -21.53 3.86 -22.45
CA SER A 108 -20.86 3.88 -23.78
C SER A 108 -20.62 2.49 -24.37
N SER A 109 -20.47 1.49 -23.51
CA SER A 109 -20.15 0.11 -23.89
C SER A 109 -21.00 -0.84 -23.06
N GLN A 110 -21.46 -1.91 -23.69
CA GLN A 110 -22.21 -3.01 -23.06
C GLN A 110 -21.33 -4.27 -22.93
N ASP A 111 -20.06 -4.19 -23.33
CA ASP A 111 -19.19 -5.34 -23.35
C ASP A 111 -18.75 -5.69 -21.94
N MET A 112 -18.98 -6.95 -21.56
CA MET A 112 -18.53 -7.52 -20.30
C MET A 112 -17.27 -8.34 -20.53
N LEU A 113 -16.28 -8.14 -19.69
CA LEU A 113 -15.06 -8.93 -19.66
C LEU A 113 -15.04 -9.73 -18.37
N GLN A 114 -14.73 -11.01 -18.46
CA GLN A 114 -14.34 -11.78 -17.28
C GLN A 114 -12.89 -11.45 -16.93
N VAL A 115 -12.64 -11.05 -15.69
CA VAL A 115 -11.29 -10.75 -15.21
C VAL A 115 -10.46 -12.04 -15.26
N PRO A 116 -9.34 -12.05 -16.01
CA PRO A 116 -8.51 -13.24 -16.13
C PRO A 116 -7.89 -13.67 -14.80
N GLU A 117 -7.51 -14.94 -14.72
CA GLU A 117 -6.74 -15.46 -13.59
C GLU A 117 -5.46 -14.66 -13.37
N GLY A 118 -5.14 -14.41 -12.10
CA GLY A 118 -3.98 -13.60 -11.69
C GLY A 118 -4.09 -12.10 -11.97
N HIS A 119 -5.23 -11.61 -12.45
CA HIS A 119 -5.46 -10.18 -12.74
C HIS A 119 -6.55 -9.58 -11.84
N CYS A 120 -6.61 -8.26 -11.78
CA CYS A 120 -7.70 -7.51 -11.18
C CYS A 120 -8.15 -6.37 -12.09
N TRP A 121 -9.38 -5.91 -11.87
CA TRP A 121 -9.93 -4.75 -12.53
C TRP A 121 -9.97 -3.57 -11.57
N LEU A 122 -9.20 -2.53 -11.87
CA LEU A 122 -9.04 -1.35 -11.03
C LEU A 122 -9.69 -0.14 -11.69
N VAL A 123 -10.47 0.63 -10.93
CA VAL A 123 -11.15 1.84 -11.42
C VAL A 123 -11.01 2.95 -10.39
N GLY A 124 -10.87 4.19 -10.86
CA GLY A 124 -10.86 5.36 -10.00
C GLY A 124 -12.28 5.82 -9.66
N ASP A 125 -12.48 6.31 -8.44
CA ASP A 125 -13.79 6.79 -7.99
C ASP A 125 -14.28 8.02 -8.81
N ASN A 126 -13.35 8.79 -9.39
CA ASN A 126 -13.66 9.84 -10.35
C ASN A 126 -13.51 9.33 -11.79
N LEU A 127 -14.58 8.72 -12.31
CA LEU A 127 -14.60 8.08 -13.62
C LEU A 127 -14.14 8.98 -14.78
N LYS A 128 -14.41 10.30 -14.71
CA LYS A 128 -14.08 11.27 -15.77
C LYS A 128 -12.61 11.68 -15.79
N ALA A 129 -11.94 11.63 -14.63
CA ALA A 129 -10.55 12.09 -14.47
C ALA A 129 -9.58 10.92 -14.18
N SER A 130 -10.07 9.69 -14.22
CA SER A 130 -9.29 8.51 -13.94
C SER A 130 -8.88 7.84 -15.25
N ARG A 131 -7.56 7.68 -15.45
CA ARG A 131 -7.00 6.67 -16.34
C ARG A 131 -6.83 5.38 -15.55
N ASP A 132 -7.47 4.31 -15.98
CA ASP A 132 -7.53 3.04 -15.24
C ASP A 132 -7.81 1.84 -16.16
N CYS A 133 -8.19 0.68 -15.62
CA CYS A 133 -8.33 -0.56 -16.39
C CYS A 133 -9.33 -0.44 -17.55
N ARG A 134 -10.25 0.54 -17.52
CA ARG A 134 -11.14 0.82 -18.66
C ARG A 134 -10.38 1.23 -19.92
N ASP A 135 -9.20 1.84 -19.76
CA ASP A 135 -8.38 2.34 -20.88
C ASP A 135 -7.30 1.35 -21.30
N PHE A 136 -6.68 0.64 -20.34
CA PHE A 136 -5.51 -0.23 -20.61
C PHE A 136 -5.74 -1.72 -20.35
N GLY A 137 -6.95 -2.11 -19.89
CA GLY A 137 -7.30 -3.51 -19.61
C GLY A 137 -6.94 -3.99 -18.20
N PRO A 138 -7.08 -5.32 -17.95
CA PRO A 138 -6.84 -5.92 -16.63
C PRO A 138 -5.40 -5.74 -16.16
N LEU A 139 -5.23 -5.47 -14.86
CA LEU A 139 -3.91 -5.31 -14.25
C LEU A 139 -3.47 -6.63 -13.57
N PRO A 140 -2.24 -7.12 -13.80
CA PRO A 140 -1.71 -8.24 -13.04
C PRO A 140 -1.68 -7.96 -11.53
N LEU A 141 -2.18 -8.88 -10.71
CA LEU A 141 -2.13 -8.78 -9.24
C LEU A 141 -0.69 -8.66 -8.73
N ALA A 142 0.29 -9.15 -9.48
CA ALA A 142 1.71 -9.03 -9.19
C ALA A 142 2.20 -7.57 -9.11
N LEU A 143 1.53 -6.63 -9.76
CA LEU A 143 1.86 -5.19 -9.69
C LEU A 143 1.26 -4.50 -8.46
N VAL A 144 0.37 -5.17 -7.71
CA VAL A 144 -0.20 -4.61 -6.49
C VAL A 144 0.85 -4.58 -5.38
N THR A 145 1.21 -3.38 -4.95
CA THR A 145 2.22 -3.15 -3.92
C THR A 145 1.65 -3.16 -2.50
N GLY A 146 0.34 -2.97 -2.35
CA GLY A 146 -0.35 -3.14 -1.07
C GLY A 146 -1.77 -2.59 -1.05
N LYS A 147 -2.43 -2.74 0.09
CA LYS A 147 -3.79 -2.25 0.33
C LYS A 147 -3.78 -0.92 1.09
N VAL A 148 -4.50 0.08 0.63
CA VAL A 148 -4.67 1.35 1.35
C VAL A 148 -5.66 1.15 2.49
N VAL A 149 -5.19 1.30 3.73
CA VAL A 149 -5.97 0.99 4.94
C VAL A 149 -6.41 2.25 5.70
N TYR A 150 -5.59 3.30 5.68
CA TYR A 150 -5.91 4.57 6.30
C TYR A 150 -5.50 5.73 5.40
N ARG A 151 -6.17 6.86 5.58
CA ARG A 151 -5.69 8.17 5.14
C ARG A 151 -5.45 9.06 6.35
N TYR A 152 -4.54 10.01 6.22
CA TYR A 152 -4.28 11.03 7.23
C TYR A 152 -4.16 12.41 6.60
N LYS A 153 -4.49 13.46 7.36
CA LYS A 153 -4.27 14.85 6.97
C LYS A 153 -3.26 15.53 7.89
N PHE A 154 -2.32 16.25 7.30
CA PHE A 154 -1.42 17.16 8.02
C PHE A 154 -2.17 18.48 8.30
N PRO A 155 -1.94 19.20 9.43
CA PRO A 155 -0.94 18.98 10.47
C PRO A 155 -1.38 18.12 11.67
N PHE A 156 -2.66 17.76 11.77
CA PHE A 156 -3.21 17.13 12.99
C PHE A 156 -3.23 15.60 12.97
N TRP A 157 -2.66 14.96 11.94
CA TRP A 157 -2.68 13.51 11.74
C TRP A 157 -4.08 12.90 11.88
N ASP A 158 -5.11 13.56 11.32
CA ASP A 158 -6.50 13.08 11.34
C ASP A 158 -6.61 11.75 10.57
N LEU A 159 -6.43 10.64 11.30
CA LEU A 159 -6.34 9.30 10.75
C LEU A 159 -7.74 8.72 10.57
N LYS A 160 -8.12 8.51 9.32
CA LYS A 160 -9.41 7.90 8.96
C LYS A 160 -9.17 6.57 8.27
N ARG A 161 -9.79 5.52 8.82
CA ARG A 161 -9.80 4.19 8.20
C ARG A 161 -10.60 4.23 6.90
N ILE A 162 -10.05 3.65 5.85
CA ILE A 162 -10.79 3.42 4.61
C ILE A 162 -11.77 2.26 4.85
N LYS A 163 -13.05 2.53 4.64
CA LYS A 163 -14.09 1.51 4.69
C LYS A 163 -14.28 0.95 3.29
N ASN A 164 -14.43 -0.38 3.20
CA ASN A 164 -14.87 -0.99 1.97
C ASN A 164 -16.36 -0.66 1.77
N GLY A 165 -16.68 0.04 0.69
CA GLY A 165 -18.04 0.46 0.35
C GLY A 165 -18.75 -0.46 -0.63
N LEU A 166 -18.04 -1.44 -1.22
CA LEU A 166 -18.61 -2.37 -2.18
C LEU A 166 -18.60 -3.78 -1.58
N LEU A 167 -19.71 -4.49 -1.73
CA LEU A 167 -19.81 -5.90 -1.40
C LEU A 167 -19.69 -6.70 -2.68
N SER A 168 -18.93 -7.79 -2.63
CA SER A 168 -18.91 -8.77 -3.72
C SER A 168 -20.27 -9.45 -3.76
N VAL A 169 -20.94 -9.36 -4.91
CA VAL A 169 -22.19 -10.09 -5.18
C VAL A 169 -21.79 -11.47 -5.69
N LYS A 170 -21.63 -12.42 -4.77
CA LYS A 170 -21.38 -13.83 -5.07
C LYS A 170 -22.65 -14.63 -4.92
#